data_AF-A0A8H9WP62-F1
#
_entry.id   AF-A0A8H9WP62-F1
#
_cell.length_a   1.000
_cell.length_b   1.000
_cell.length_c   1.000
_cell.angle_alpha   90.00
_cell.angle_beta   90.00
_cell.angle_gamma   90.00
#
_symmetry.space_group_name_H-M   'P 1'
#
loop_
_entity.id
_entity.type
_entity.pdbx_description
1 polymer ?
#
loop_
_entity_poly.entity_id
_entity_poly.type
_entity_poly.pdbx_seq_one_letter_code
_entity_poly.pdbx_strand_id
1 'polypeptide(L)'
;MTEAWMVPVMAGLFGLMVGSFLNVCTLRWPQDESIVSPGPRCPKCLKPVQWYDNVPILSWIILRARCRSCAGPISVQYPLVELASALIWAGVFAVHGATLEALRGGIFLWILFGISIADARFYIIPNQFSMGGAVIGLGMSFFPGGIEWTRSIIGAVVGYAVLWIVG
;
A
#
# COMPACT_ATOMS: atom_id res chain seq x y z
N MET A 1 -2.88 7.33 -30.18
CA MET A 1 -1.63 7.61 -29.42
C MET A 1 -1.86 8.45 -28.17
N THR A 2 -2.92 9.25 -28.08
CA THR A 2 -3.23 10.11 -26.92
C THR A 2 -3.74 9.35 -25.69
N GLU A 3 -4.15 8.08 -25.79
CA GLU A 3 -4.72 7.33 -24.66
C GLU A 3 -3.73 6.50 -23.84
N ALA A 4 -2.57 6.18 -24.40
CA ALA A 4 -1.62 5.24 -23.77
C ALA A 4 -1.00 5.77 -22.47
N TRP A 5 -0.84 7.09 -22.33
CA TRP A 5 -0.27 7.70 -21.12
C TRP A 5 -1.33 8.02 -20.06
N MET A 6 -2.61 8.14 -20.44
CA MET A 6 -3.68 8.52 -19.51
C MET A 6 -3.88 7.46 -18.43
N VAL A 7 -3.88 6.18 -18.82
CA VAL A 7 -4.12 5.06 -17.90
C VAL A 7 -3.00 4.95 -16.83
N PRO A 8 -1.70 4.94 -17.18
CA PRO A 8 -0.63 4.92 -16.19
C PRO A 8 -0.60 6.15 -15.29
N VAL A 9 -0.94 7.34 -15.82
CA VAL A 9 -0.99 8.57 -15.01
C VAL A 9 -2.12 8.49 -13.99
N MET A 10 -3.33 8.07 -14.40
CA MET A 10 -4.44 7.88 -13.46
C MET A 10 -4.11 6.81 -12.42
N ALA A 11 -3.50 5.70 -12.83
CA ALA A 11 -3.04 4.65 -11.92
C ALA A 11 -1.97 5.16 -10.94
N GLY A 12 -1.04 6.01 -11.39
CA GLY A 12 -0.04 6.63 -10.53
C GLY A 12 -0.65 7.58 -9.50
N LEU A 13 -1.63 8.40 -9.90
CA LEU A 13 -2.39 9.25 -8.98
C LEU A 13 -3.15 8.43 -7.94
N PHE A 14 -3.75 7.32 -8.36
CA PHE A 14 -4.34 6.34 -7.44
C PHE A 14 -3.28 5.75 -6.50
N GLY A 15 -2.11 5.39 -7.04
CA GLY A 15 -0.95 4.90 -6.33
C GLY A 15 -0.46 5.85 -5.22
N LEU A 16 -0.52 7.16 -5.43
CA LEU A 16 -0.24 8.17 -4.40
C LEU A 16 -1.20 8.06 -3.21
N MET A 17 -2.51 7.93 -3.50
CA MET A 17 -3.54 7.85 -2.46
C MET A 17 -3.40 6.56 -1.64
N VAL A 18 -3.26 5.40 -2.31
CA VAL A 18 -3.07 4.12 -1.61
C VAL A 18 -1.70 4.01 -0.96
N GLY A 19 -0.69 4.73 -1.46
CA GLY A 19 0.62 4.85 -0.80
C GLY A 19 0.55 5.64 0.50
N SER A 20 -0.26 6.71 0.53
CA SER A 20 -0.51 7.46 1.77
C SER A 20 -1.23 6.60 2.81
N PHE A 21 -2.21 5.81 2.37
CA PHE A 21 -2.85 4.80 3.23
C PHE A 21 -1.86 3.72 3.70
N LEU A 22 -0.93 3.29 2.85
CA LEU A 22 0.08 2.31 3.20
C LEU A 22 1.02 2.79 4.33
N ASN A 23 1.35 4.08 4.38
CA ASN A 23 2.07 4.65 5.53
C ASN A 23 1.29 4.44 6.84
N VAL A 24 -0.03 4.59 6.83
CA VAL A 24 -0.86 4.34 8.02
C VAL A 24 -0.81 2.87 8.41
N CYS A 25 -1.01 1.95 7.46
CA CYS A 25 -0.99 0.51 7.71
C CYS A 25 0.35 0.03 8.28
N THR A 26 1.45 0.44 7.66
CA THR A 26 2.82 0.01 8.04
C THR A 26 3.28 0.59 9.37
N LEU A 27 2.74 1.73 9.80
CA LEU A 27 3.05 2.33 11.09
C LEU A 27 2.19 1.77 12.23
N ARG A 28 0.91 1.48 11.97
CA ARG A 28 -0.07 1.13 13.00
C ARG A 28 -0.21 -0.36 13.25
N TRP A 29 -0.23 -1.19 12.20
CA TRP A 29 -0.43 -2.64 12.37
C TRP A 29 0.66 -3.32 13.19
N PRO A 30 1.97 -3.00 13.06
CA PRO A 30 2.99 -3.59 13.93
C PRO A 30 2.84 -3.22 15.42
N GLN A 31 2.02 -2.22 15.74
CA GLN A 31 1.75 -1.74 17.09
C GLN A 31 0.34 -2.11 17.56
N ASP A 32 -0.38 -2.97 16.82
CA ASP A 32 -1.79 -3.33 17.05
C ASP A 32 -2.75 -2.13 17.15
N GLU A 33 -2.37 -1.01 16.53
CA GLU A 33 -3.21 0.18 16.48
C GLU A 33 -4.24 0.10 15.36
N SER A 34 -5.43 0.65 15.62
CA SER A 34 -6.48 0.75 14.61
C SER A 34 -6.12 1.74 13.49
N ILE A 35 -6.34 1.35 12.24
CA ILE A 35 -6.12 2.20 11.04
C ILE A 35 -7.28 3.18 10.77
N VAL A 36 -8.45 2.95 11.36
CA VAL A 36 -9.66 3.76 11.12
C VAL A 36 -9.79 4.89 12.12
N SER A 37 -9.65 4.57 13.41
CA SER A 37 -9.77 5.51 14.50
C SER A 37 -8.61 5.34 15.47
N PRO A 38 -8.03 6.43 15.98
CA PRO A 38 -8.30 7.84 15.65
C PRO A 38 -7.69 8.25 14.30
N GLY A 39 -8.21 9.33 13.70
CA GLY A 39 -7.71 9.86 12.43
C GLY A 39 -6.23 10.29 12.45
N PRO A 40 -5.68 10.74 11.31
CA PRO A 40 -4.28 11.15 11.22
C PRO A 40 -3.98 12.30 12.19
N ARG A 41 -2.92 12.16 13.00
CA ARG A 41 -2.51 13.15 14.00
C ARG A 41 -1.00 13.35 13.95
N CYS A 42 -0.55 14.56 14.26
CA CYS A 42 0.87 14.83 14.40
C CYS A 42 1.44 14.06 15.61
N PRO A 43 2.53 13.29 15.47
CA PRO A 43 3.08 12.52 16.59
C PRO A 43 3.68 13.41 17.69
N LYS A 44 4.02 14.68 17.40
CA LYS A 44 4.60 15.60 18.38
C LYS A 44 3.58 16.41 19.15
N CYS A 45 2.57 16.96 18.47
CA CYS A 45 1.59 17.86 19.11
C CYS A 45 0.19 17.25 19.22
N LEU A 46 -0.02 16.02 18.71
CA LEU A 46 -1.28 15.26 18.74
C LEU A 46 -2.48 15.95 18.09
N LYS A 47 -2.30 17.14 17.51
CA LYS A 47 -3.34 17.82 16.74
C LYS A 47 -3.72 17.00 15.51
N PRO A 48 -5.02 16.95 15.17
CA PRO A 48 -5.49 16.31 13.95
C PRO A 48 -4.88 16.98 12.72
N VAL A 49 -4.47 16.17 11.77
CA VAL A 49 -4.01 16.64 10.45
C VAL A 49 -5.25 17.07 9.67
N GLN A 50 -5.21 18.28 9.14
CA GLN A 50 -6.30 18.81 8.31
C GLN A 50 -6.36 18.04 7.00
N TRP A 51 -7.55 17.90 6.41
CA TRP A 51 -7.74 17.10 5.20
C TRP A 51 -6.85 17.56 4.02
N TYR A 52 -6.59 18.86 3.90
CA TYR A 52 -5.71 19.43 2.86
C TYR A 52 -4.21 19.29 3.18
N ASP A 53 -3.85 18.99 4.43
CA ASP A 53 -2.48 18.65 4.84
C ASP A 53 -2.21 17.13 4.68
N ASN A 54 -3.20 16.38 4.17
CA ASN A 54 -3.12 14.95 3.88
C ASN A 54 -3.05 14.64 2.37
N VAL A 55 -2.71 15.63 1.54
CA VAL A 55 -2.53 15.45 0.09
C VAL A 55 -1.14 14.83 -0.15
N PRO A 56 -1.06 13.62 -0.74
CA PRO A 56 0.20 12.88 -0.89
C PRO A 56 1.26 13.72 -1.60
N ILE A 57 2.50 13.69 -1.10
CA ILE A 57 3.70 14.41 -1.54
C ILE A 57 3.58 15.94 -1.46
N LEU A 58 2.51 16.51 -2.00
CA LEU A 58 2.27 17.95 -2.06
C LEU A 58 2.22 18.59 -0.68
N SER A 59 1.49 18.01 0.27
CA SER A 59 1.43 18.56 1.63
C SER A 59 2.81 18.56 2.28
N TRP A 60 3.64 17.52 2.07
CA TRP A 60 5.00 17.47 2.61
C TRP A 60 5.91 18.56 2.02
N ILE A 61 5.83 18.80 0.71
CA ILE A 61 6.59 19.85 0.00
C ILE A 61 6.15 21.25 0.47
N ILE A 62 4.84 21.52 0.47
CA ILE A 62 4.27 22.83 0.85
C ILE A 62 4.61 23.15 2.32
N LEU A 63 4.53 22.15 3.18
CA LEU A 63 4.86 22.27 4.61
C LEU A 63 6.38 22.24 4.87
N ARG A 64 7.22 22.06 3.85
CA ARG A 64 8.68 21.99 3.93
C ARG A 64 9.17 20.99 4.97
N ALA A 65 8.57 19.79 4.95
CA ALA A 65 8.84 18.71 5.90
C ALA A 65 8.58 19.06 7.37
N ARG A 66 7.68 20.03 7.68
CA ARG A 66 7.38 20.45 9.06
C ARG A 66 5.89 20.51 9.33
N CYS A 67 5.46 20.06 10.51
CA CYS A 67 4.06 20.16 10.92
C CYS A 67 3.61 21.63 10.99
N ARG A 68 2.45 21.94 10.41
CA ARG A 68 1.84 23.28 10.44
C ARG A 68 1.65 23.84 11.85
N SER A 69 1.31 22.98 12.82
CA SER A 69 0.93 23.42 14.17
C SER A 69 2.11 23.58 15.13
N CYS A 70 3.13 22.72 15.04
CA CYS A 70 4.24 22.71 16.01
C CYS A 70 5.62 22.84 15.36
N ALA A 71 5.69 23.03 14.03
CA ALA A 71 6.93 23.06 13.24
C ALA A 71 7.84 21.82 13.38
N GLY A 72 7.35 20.75 13.99
CA GLY A 72 8.09 19.50 14.16
C GLY A 72 8.36 18.80 12.82
N PRO A 73 9.51 18.14 12.63
CA PRO A 73 9.85 17.46 11.38
C PRO A 73 8.88 16.34 11.05
N ILE A 74 8.52 16.22 9.76
CA ILE A 74 7.76 15.13 9.16
C ILE A 74 8.76 14.23 8.42
N SER A 75 8.73 12.93 8.72
CA SER A 75 9.67 11.96 8.14
C SER A 75 9.62 11.95 6.61
N VAL A 76 10.78 11.81 5.97
CA VAL A 76 10.91 11.65 4.52
C VAL A 76 10.34 10.31 4.02
N GLN A 77 10.11 9.35 4.94
CA GLN A 77 9.47 8.08 4.60
C GLN A 77 8.10 8.29 3.96
N TYR A 78 7.31 9.27 4.42
CA TYR A 78 5.96 9.51 3.92
C TYR A 78 5.94 9.76 2.40
N PRO A 79 6.61 10.81 1.87
CA PRO A 79 6.61 11.07 0.44
C PRO A 79 7.33 9.98 -0.37
N LEU A 80 8.31 9.28 0.20
CA LEU A 80 9.00 8.19 -0.51
C LEU A 80 8.09 6.98 -0.73
N VAL A 81 7.34 6.57 0.30
CA VAL A 81 6.36 5.47 0.18
C VAL A 81 5.23 5.83 -0.78
N GLU A 82 4.76 7.07 -0.73
CA GLU A 82 3.74 7.58 -1.66
C GLU A 82 4.24 7.55 -3.10
N LEU A 83 5.46 8.04 -3.35
CA LEU A 83 6.07 8.04 -4.69
C LEU A 83 6.34 6.62 -5.20
N ALA A 84 6.89 5.74 -4.36
CA ALA A 84 7.15 4.36 -4.74
C ALA A 84 5.86 3.61 -5.08
N SER A 85 4.80 3.82 -4.30
CA SER A 85 3.47 3.28 -4.59
C SER A 85 2.92 3.82 -5.91
N ALA A 86 3.06 5.12 -6.17
CA ALA A 86 2.68 5.72 -7.46
C ALA A 86 3.42 5.07 -8.64
N LEU A 87 4.73 4.81 -8.50
CA LEU A 87 5.53 4.16 -9.54
C LEU A 87 5.14 2.70 -9.75
N ILE A 88 4.83 1.95 -8.69
CA ILE A 88 4.33 0.57 -8.78
C ILE A 88 3.04 0.53 -9.59
N TRP A 89 2.05 1.35 -9.22
CA TRP A 89 0.76 1.38 -9.89
C TRP A 89 0.87 1.88 -11.34
N ALA A 90 1.61 2.96 -11.58
CA ALA A 90 1.84 3.46 -12.93
C ALA A 90 2.57 2.44 -13.81
N GLY A 91 3.60 1.77 -13.28
CA GLY A 91 4.40 0.79 -14.01
C GLY A 91 3.58 -0.44 -14.42
N VAL A 92 2.79 -1.00 -13.50
CA VAL A 92 1.93 -2.16 -13.81
C VAL A 92 0.89 -1.81 -14.88
N PHE A 93 0.25 -0.65 -14.77
CA PHE A 93 -0.76 -0.20 -15.74
C PHE A 93 -0.15 0.28 -17.07
N ALA A 94 1.14 0.67 -17.10
CA ALA A 94 1.86 0.96 -18.33
C ALA A 94 2.13 -0.30 -19.15
N VAL A 95 2.40 -1.43 -18.50
CA VAL A 95 2.67 -2.70 -19.17
C VAL A 95 1.38 -3.42 -19.58
N HIS A 96 0.41 -3.48 -18.67
CA HIS A 96 -0.80 -4.30 -18.84
C HIS A 96 -2.04 -3.50 -19.28
N GLY A 97 -1.97 -2.18 -19.34
CA GLY A 97 -3.12 -1.31 -19.64
C GLY A 97 -4.19 -1.36 -18.54
N ALA A 98 -5.40 -0.88 -18.87
CA ALA A 98 -6.56 -0.90 -17.97
C ALA A 98 -7.22 -2.29 -17.93
N THR A 99 -6.47 -3.29 -17.48
CA THR A 99 -6.90 -4.70 -17.44
C THR A 99 -7.01 -5.21 -16.00
N LEU A 100 -7.73 -6.31 -15.82
CA LEU A 100 -7.83 -6.96 -14.52
C LEU A 100 -6.47 -7.53 -14.05
N GLU A 101 -5.61 -7.94 -14.97
CA GLU A 101 -4.24 -8.36 -14.66
C GLU A 101 -3.42 -7.21 -14.07
N ALA A 102 -3.57 -5.99 -14.61
CA ALA A 102 -2.93 -4.82 -14.04
C ALA A 102 -3.40 -4.54 -12.60
N LEU A 103 -4.70 -4.71 -12.33
CA LEU A 103 -5.25 -4.54 -10.99
C LEU A 103 -4.71 -5.60 -10.02
N ARG A 104 -4.67 -6.87 -10.43
CA ARG A 104 -4.11 -7.98 -9.65
C ARG A 104 -2.64 -7.73 -9.31
N GLY A 105 -1.83 -7.38 -10.31
CA GLY A 105 -0.42 -7.07 -10.14
C GLY A 105 -0.20 -5.85 -9.24
N GLY A 106 -0.98 -4.79 -9.42
CA GLY A 106 -0.91 -3.57 -8.61
C GLY A 106 -1.21 -3.85 -7.14
N ILE A 107 -2.26 -4.61 -6.85
CA ILE A 107 -2.63 -4.96 -5.47
C ILE A 107 -1.60 -5.91 -4.85
N PHE A 108 -1.14 -6.92 -5.59
CA PHE A 108 -0.12 -7.85 -5.12
C PHE A 108 1.18 -7.12 -4.76
N LEU A 109 1.70 -6.28 -5.67
CA LEU A 109 2.92 -5.51 -5.43
C LEU A 109 2.73 -4.47 -4.32
N TRP A 110 1.55 -3.85 -4.19
CA TRP A 110 1.25 -2.92 -3.11
C TRP A 110 1.26 -3.61 -1.74
N ILE A 111 0.72 -4.83 -1.63
CA ILE A 111 0.78 -5.64 -0.41
C ILE A 111 2.22 -6.03 -0.10
N LEU A 112 2.97 -6.55 -1.07
CA LEU A 112 4.38 -6.90 -0.89
C LEU A 112 5.22 -5.69 -0.49
N PHE A 113 4.94 -4.53 -1.06
CA PHE A 113 5.60 -3.30 -0.68
C PHE A 113 5.30 -2.92 0.78
N GLY A 114 4.04 -3.05 1.21
CA GLY A 114 3.65 -2.91 2.62
C GLY A 114 4.40 -3.84 3.55
N ILE A 115 4.47 -5.13 3.20
CA ILE A 115 5.23 -6.13 3.95
C ILE A 115 6.70 -5.72 4.02
N SER A 116 7.31 -5.33 2.91
CA SER A 116 8.73 -4.94 2.87
C SER A 116 9.05 -3.74 3.77
N ILE A 117 8.14 -2.76 3.87
CA ILE A 117 8.31 -1.60 4.75
C ILE A 117 8.17 -2.02 6.22
N ALA A 118 7.15 -2.81 6.53
CA ALA A 118 6.91 -3.28 7.90
C ALA A 118 8.07 -4.15 8.40
N ASP A 119 8.54 -5.06 7.55
CA ASP A 119 9.66 -5.95 7.83
C ASP A 119 10.98 -5.16 7.98
N ALA A 120 11.31 -4.27 7.05
CA ALA A 120 12.54 -3.47 7.11
C ALA A 120 12.61 -2.56 8.36
N ARG A 121 11.47 -2.20 8.94
CA ARG A 121 11.40 -1.30 10.09
C ARG A 121 11.22 -2.00 11.44
N PHE A 122 10.44 -3.07 11.47
CA PHE A 122 10.02 -3.74 12.70
C PHE A 122 10.36 -5.23 12.75
N TYR A 123 10.88 -5.81 11.66
CA TYR A 123 11.13 -7.26 11.52
C TYR A 123 9.90 -8.12 11.82
N ILE A 124 8.72 -7.59 11.46
CA ILE A 124 7.42 -8.23 11.67
C ILE A 124 6.64 -8.20 10.35
N ILE A 125 5.95 -9.30 10.07
CA ILE A 125 4.97 -9.38 8.97
C ILE A 125 3.57 -9.34 9.58
N PRO A 126 2.85 -8.20 9.50
CA PRO A 126 1.50 -8.10 10.07
C PRO A 126 0.52 -9.07 9.41
N ASN A 127 -0.26 -9.78 10.23
CA ASN A 127 -1.28 -10.72 9.75
C ASN A 127 -2.30 -10.08 8.80
N GLN A 128 -2.56 -8.77 8.96
CA GLN A 128 -3.43 -8.00 8.09
C GLN A 128 -2.92 -7.95 6.64
N PHE A 129 -1.60 -7.91 6.43
CA PHE A 129 -1.02 -8.02 5.09
C PHE A 129 -1.04 -9.47 4.58
N SER A 130 -0.62 -10.43 5.40
CA SER A 130 -0.51 -11.83 4.98
C SER A 130 -1.87 -12.49 4.75
N MET A 131 -2.73 -12.53 5.77
CA MET A 131 -4.05 -13.14 5.68
C MET A 131 -4.98 -12.30 4.80
N GLY A 132 -4.94 -10.96 4.93
CA GLY A 132 -5.73 -10.08 4.08
C GLY A 132 -5.33 -10.23 2.60
N GLY A 133 -4.04 -10.32 2.31
CA GLY A 133 -3.54 -10.58 0.96
C GLY A 133 -3.94 -11.95 0.42
N ALA A 134 -3.91 -13.00 1.25
CA ALA A 134 -4.38 -14.32 0.86
C ALA A 134 -5.88 -14.32 0.50
N VAL A 135 -6.71 -13.66 1.31
CA VAL A 135 -8.16 -13.52 1.06
C VAL A 135 -8.42 -12.73 -0.24
N ILE A 136 -7.73 -11.60 -0.43
CA ILE A 136 -7.86 -10.78 -1.64
C ILE A 136 -7.40 -11.57 -2.88
N GLY A 137 -6.25 -12.24 -2.80
CA GLY A 137 -5.69 -13.03 -3.90
C GLY A 137 -6.60 -14.19 -4.30
N LEU A 138 -7.13 -14.95 -3.32
CA LEU A 138 -8.12 -15.99 -3.57
C LEU A 138 -9.41 -15.42 -4.16
N GLY A 139 -9.92 -14.31 -3.63
CA GLY A 139 -11.08 -13.61 -4.17
C GLY A 139 -10.89 -13.20 -5.64
N MET A 140 -9.71 -12.71 -5.99
CA MET A 140 -9.37 -12.33 -7.36
C MET A 140 -9.27 -13.52 -8.32
N SER A 141 -9.01 -14.74 -7.84
CA SER A 141 -8.90 -15.94 -8.67
C SER A 141 -10.23 -16.43 -9.25
N PHE A 142 -11.37 -15.93 -8.74
CA PHE A 142 -12.70 -16.22 -9.28
C PHE A 142 -13.06 -15.39 -10.52
N PHE A 143 -12.31 -14.32 -10.79
CA PHE A 143 -12.52 -13.51 -11.98
C PHE A 143 -11.73 -14.07 -13.17
N PRO A 144 -12.18 -13.84 -14.41
CA PRO A 144 -11.50 -14.36 -15.60
C PRO A 144 -10.06 -13.80 -15.74
N GLY A 145 -9.18 -14.58 -16.39
CA GLY A 145 -7.75 -14.30 -16.48
C GLY A 145 -6.97 -14.76 -15.25
N GLY A 146 -5.63 -14.71 -15.32
CA GLY A 146 -4.76 -15.02 -14.20
C GLY A 146 -4.71 -16.50 -13.82
N ILE A 147 -4.43 -16.77 -12.54
CA ILE A 147 -4.34 -18.13 -11.99
C ILE A 147 -5.72 -18.63 -11.60
N GLU A 148 -6.07 -19.83 -12.07
CA GLU A 148 -7.34 -20.49 -11.76
C GLU A 148 -7.52 -20.71 -10.24
N TRP A 149 -8.75 -20.58 -9.75
CA TRP A 149 -9.09 -20.71 -8.33
C TRP A 149 -8.62 -22.02 -7.69
N THR A 150 -8.71 -23.14 -8.41
CA THR A 150 -8.22 -24.45 -7.94
C THR A 150 -6.72 -24.40 -7.63
N ARG A 151 -5.92 -23.82 -8.55
CA ARG A 151 -4.47 -23.66 -8.37
C ARG A 151 -4.16 -22.66 -7.27
N SER A 152 -4.96 -21.60 -7.13
CA SER A 152 -4.82 -20.60 -6.08
C SER A 152 -5.05 -21.20 -4.69
N ILE A 153 -6.08 -22.04 -4.51
CA ILE A 153 -6.33 -22.76 -3.25
C ILE A 153 -5.21 -23.75 -2.95
N ILE A 154 -4.80 -24.55 -3.94
CA ILE A 154 -3.68 -25.49 -3.76
C ILE A 154 -2.42 -24.73 -3.34
N GLY A 155 -2.10 -23.62 -4.00
CA GLY A 155 -0.97 -22.77 -3.65
C GLY A 155 -1.05 -22.21 -2.23
N ALA A 156 -2.23 -21.73 -1.82
CA ALA A 156 -2.45 -21.22 -0.47
C ALA A 156 -2.27 -22.31 0.60
N VAL A 157 -2.85 -23.50 0.38
CA VAL A 157 -2.74 -24.64 1.30
C VAL A 157 -1.31 -25.14 1.39
N VAL A 158 -0.65 -25.34 0.25
CA VAL A 158 0.75 -25.80 0.21
C VAL A 158 1.67 -24.77 0.86
N GLY A 159 1.51 -23.48 0.53
CA GLY A 159 2.31 -22.41 1.13
C GLY A 159 2.16 -22.35 2.65
N TYR A 160 0.93 -22.43 3.16
CA TYR A 160 0.67 -22.49 4.60
C TYR A 160 1.26 -23.76 5.23
N ALA A 161 1.04 -24.93 4.63
CA ALA A 161 1.52 -26.20 5.16
C ALA A 161 3.05 -26.25 5.24
N VAL A 162 3.76 -25.74 4.24
CA VAL A 162 5.23 -25.66 4.26
C VAL A 162 5.72 -24.80 5.42
N LEU A 163 5.14 -23.60 5.60
CA LEU A 163 5.52 -22.73 6.71
C LEU A 163 5.18 -23.35 8.08
N TRP A 164 4.04 -24.05 8.17
CA TRP A 164 3.61 -24.72 9.38
C TRP A 164 4.50 -25.91 9.77
N ILE A 165 5.11 -26.60 8.80
CA ILE A 165 6.03 -27.72 9.07
C ILE A 165 7.39 -27.22 9.56
N VAL A 166 7.83 -26.05 9.10
CA VAL A 166 9.14 -25.47 9.46
C VAL A 166 9.12 -24.72 10.79
N GLY A 167 7.96 -24.16 11.17
CA GLY A 167 7.74 -23.45 12.44
C GLY A 167 7.45 -24.38 13.61
#